data_AF-A0A3D2FSV5-F1
#
_entry.id   AF-A0A3D2FSV5-F1
#
_cell.length_a   1.000
_cell.length_b   1.000
_cell.length_c   1.000
_cell.angle_alpha   90.00
_cell.angle_beta   90.00
_cell.angle_gamma   90.00
#
_symmetry.space_group_name_H-M   'P 1'
#
loop_
_entity.id
_entity.type
_entity.pdbx_description
1 polymer ?
#
loop_
_entity_poly.entity_id
_entity_poly.type
_entity_poly.pdbx_seq_one_letter_code
_entity_poly.pdbx_strand_id
1 'polypeptide(L)'
;MSFHIRPYQTKDHNDVYTICLKTGDAGSDASNLYKDPNLLGHIYAGPYINLEPESAFMLEDEIGICGYIIGALDTQSFFNKVKSNWLPALQ
;
A
#
# COMPACT_ATOMS: atom_id res chain seq x y z
N MET A 1 14.97 -7.77 -18.83
CA MET A 1 13.97 -7.44 -17.79
C MET A 1 13.13 -6.31 -18.30
N SER A 2 11.90 -6.64 -18.72
CA SER A 2 10.88 -5.65 -19.04
C SER A 2 10.12 -5.30 -17.76
N PHE A 3 9.84 -4.01 -17.56
CA PHE A 3 8.99 -3.53 -16.47
C PHE A 3 7.73 -2.92 -17.04
N HIS A 4 6.59 -3.17 -16.38
CA HIS A 4 5.31 -2.61 -16.73
C HIS A 4 4.67 -1.93 -15.53
N ILE A 5 4.15 -0.73 -15.73
CA ILE A 5 3.34 -0.03 -14.73
C ILE A 5 1.89 -0.11 -15.16
N ARG A 6 1.02 -0.54 -14.23
CA ARG A 6 -0.43 -0.59 -14.45
C ARG A 6 -1.20 -0.07 -13.23
N PRO A 7 -2.46 0.37 -13.41
CA PRO A 7 -3.32 0.69 -12.27
C PRO A 7 -3.46 -0.47 -11.29
N TYR A 8 -3.61 -0.13 -10.01
CA TYR A 8 -3.93 -1.07 -8.94
C TYR A 8 -5.24 -1.82 -9.22
N GLN A 9 -5.27 -3.10 -8.84
CA GLN A 9 -6.48 -3.93 -8.81
C GLN A 9 -6.63 -4.53 -7.42
N THR A 10 -7.86 -4.78 -6.96
CA THR A 10 -8.14 -5.33 -5.62
C THR A 10 -7.39 -6.64 -5.34
N LYS A 11 -7.07 -7.43 -6.37
CA LYS A 11 -6.29 -8.67 -6.24
C LYS A 11 -4.85 -8.42 -5.76
N ASP A 12 -4.29 -7.22 -5.97
CA ASP A 12 -2.91 -6.86 -5.63
C ASP A 12 -2.77 -6.42 -4.15
N HIS A 13 -3.87 -6.44 -3.37
CA HIS A 13 -3.89 -5.95 -1.98
C HIS A 13 -2.78 -6.60 -1.14
N ASN A 14 -2.64 -7.92 -1.23
CA ASN A 14 -1.65 -8.66 -0.45
C ASN A 14 -0.22 -8.35 -0.90
N ASP A 15 0.00 -8.10 -2.20
CA ASP A 15 1.32 -7.73 -2.71
C ASP A 15 1.73 -6.35 -2.19
N VAL A 16 0.81 -5.38 -2.19
CA VAL A 16 1.03 -4.05 -1.60
C VAL A 16 1.41 -4.16 -0.12
N TYR A 17 0.67 -4.95 0.66
CA TYR A 17 0.95 -5.13 2.08
C TYR A 17 2.29 -5.83 2.33
N THR A 18 2.59 -6.85 1.53
CA THR A 18 3.86 -7.60 1.62
C THR A 18 5.04 -6.70 1.29
N ILE A 19 4.97 -5.92 0.22
CA ILE A 19 6.03 -4.98 -0.18
C ILE A 19 6.18 -3.89 0.88
N CYS A 20 5.07 -3.36 1.42
CA CYS A 20 5.07 -2.36 2.48
C CYS A 20 5.78 -2.87 3.74
N LEU A 21 5.51 -4.11 4.16
CA LEU A 21 6.20 -4.73 5.29
C LEU A 21 7.70 -4.96 5.00
N LYS A 22 8.02 -5.54 3.83
CA LYS A 22 9.40 -5.90 3.44
C LYS A 22 10.30 -4.70 3.15
N THR A 23 9.74 -3.49 3.12
CA THR A 23 10.48 -2.23 2.95
C THR A 23 10.24 -1.25 4.11
N GLY A 24 9.58 -1.72 5.17
CA GLY A 24 9.09 -0.90 6.27
C GLY A 24 10.12 -0.43 7.29
N ASP A 25 11.33 -1.02 7.29
CA ASP A 25 12.41 -0.68 8.22
C ASP A 25 13.44 0.19 7.51
N ALA A 26 13.08 1.47 7.30
CA ALA A 26 13.90 2.41 6.53
C ALA A 26 14.32 1.86 5.15
N GLY A 27 13.40 1.16 4.47
CA GLY A 27 13.66 0.49 3.19
C GLY A 27 14.07 -0.98 3.31
N SER A 28 14.37 -1.46 4.52
CA SER A 28 14.68 -2.86 4.82
C SER A 28 13.44 -3.63 5.30
N ASP A 29 13.60 -4.94 5.49
CA ASP A 29 12.51 -5.83 5.91
C ASP A 29 12.12 -5.63 7.39
N ALA A 30 10.88 -5.17 7.62
CA ALA A 30 10.33 -4.94 8.96
C ALA A 30 9.61 -6.16 9.55
N SER A 31 9.62 -7.33 8.90
CA SER A 31 8.88 -8.53 9.34
C SER A 31 9.23 -8.98 10.77
N ASN A 32 10.44 -8.65 11.26
CA ASN A 32 10.87 -8.98 12.62
C ASN A 32 10.45 -7.94 13.68
N LEU A 33 9.94 -6.78 13.26
CA LEU A 33 9.64 -5.65 14.16
C LEU A 33 8.21 -5.68 14.71
N TYR A 34 7.28 -6.35 14.02
CA TYR A 34 5.85 -6.30 14.31
C TYR A 34 5.26 -7.71 14.43
N LYS A 35 4.38 -7.92 15.42
CA LYS A 35 3.65 -9.18 15.58
C LYS A 35 2.55 -9.36 14.54
N ASP A 36 1.90 -8.26 14.18
CA ASP A 36 0.92 -8.22 13.10
C ASP A 36 1.63 -7.82 11.79
N PRO A 37 1.74 -8.74 10.81
CA PRO A 37 2.41 -8.44 9.54
C PRO A 37 1.63 -7.42 8.70
N ASN A 38 0.35 -7.18 8.97
CA ASN A 38 -0.48 -6.25 8.21
C ASN A 38 -0.43 -4.81 8.75
N LEU A 39 0.14 -4.60 9.95
CA LEU A 39 0.11 -3.30 10.62
C LEU A 39 0.65 -2.17 9.74
N LEU A 40 1.79 -2.38 9.07
CA LEU A 40 2.37 -1.38 8.20
C LEU A 40 1.49 -1.11 6.98
N GLY A 41 0.97 -2.16 6.37
CA GLY A 41 0.02 -2.03 5.28
C GLY A 41 -1.21 -1.23 5.70
N HIS A 42 -1.78 -1.49 6.87
CA HIS A 42 -2.93 -0.75 7.40
C HIS A 42 -2.68 0.75 7.55
N ILE A 43 -1.46 1.16 7.88
CA ILE A 43 -1.13 2.58 8.14
C ILE A 43 -0.62 3.30 6.89
N TYR A 44 0.26 2.66 6.13
CA TYR A 44 1.04 3.34 5.10
C TYR A 44 0.62 3.04 3.66
N ALA A 45 -0.20 2.00 3.41
CA ALA A 45 -0.58 1.62 2.05
C ALA A 45 -2.08 1.40 1.84
N GLY A 46 -2.72 0.69 2.76
CA GLY A 46 -4.15 0.37 2.82
C GLY A 46 -5.09 1.54 2.57
N PRO A 47 -4.94 2.70 3.24
CA PRO A 47 -5.86 3.79 3.03
C PRO A 47 -5.80 4.35 1.60
N TYR A 48 -4.63 4.36 0.95
CA TYR A 48 -4.49 4.81 -0.44
C TYR A 48 -5.19 3.87 -1.41
N ILE A 49 -4.89 2.57 -1.35
CA ILE A 49 -5.44 1.59 -2.29
C ILE A 49 -6.96 1.33 -2.10
N ASN A 50 -7.55 1.77 -0.99
CA ASN A 50 -8.99 1.64 -0.71
C ASN A 50 -9.78 2.94 -0.88
N LEU A 51 -9.21 4.10 -0.51
CA LEU A 51 -9.94 5.38 -0.54
C LEU A 51 -9.71 6.18 -1.82
N GLU A 52 -8.54 6.03 -2.47
CA GLU A 52 -8.17 6.70 -3.71
C GLU A 52 -7.43 5.73 -4.67
N PRO A 53 -8.02 4.56 -5.01
CA PRO A 53 -7.37 3.55 -5.85
C PRO A 53 -6.96 4.07 -7.24
N GLU A 54 -7.60 5.13 -7.74
CA GLU A 54 -7.25 5.82 -8.98
C GLU A 54 -5.84 6.45 -8.97
N SER A 55 -5.28 6.65 -7.77
CA SER A 55 -3.94 7.19 -7.55
C SER A 55 -2.91 6.12 -7.16
N ALA A 56 -3.27 4.83 -7.31
CA ALA A 56 -2.43 3.68 -6.99
C ALA A 56 -2.05 2.90 -8.25
N PHE A 57 -0.76 2.57 -8.36
CA PHE A 57 -0.19 1.83 -9.49
C PHE A 57 0.78 0.76 -9.01
N MET A 58 0.80 -0.36 -9.72
CA MET A 58 1.69 -1.49 -9.48
C MET A 58 2.80 -1.53 -10.51
N LEU A 59 3.99 -1.94 -10.08
CA LEU A 59 5.12 -2.28 -10.93
C LEU A 59 5.21 -3.81 -11.04
N GLU A 60 5.24 -4.30 -12.28
CA GLU A 60 5.36 -5.73 -12.60
C GLU A 60 6.62 -6.00 -13.44
N ASP A 61 7.27 -7.12 -13.16
CA ASP A 61 8.32 -7.71 -13.99
C ASP A 61 7.90 -9.11 -14.49
N GLU A 62 8.86 -9.88 -15.00
CA GLU A 62 8.63 -11.22 -15.57
C GLU A 62 8.24 -12.27 -14.51
N ILE A 63 8.43 -11.99 -13.21
CA ILE A 63 8.13 -12.89 -12.09
C ILE A 63 6.80 -12.51 -11.42
N GLY A 64 6.45 -11.22 -11.40
CA GLY A 64 5.17 -10.74 -10.87
C GLY A 64 5.23 -9.30 -10.36
N ILE A 65 4.38 -8.97 -9.38
CA ILE A 65 4.40 -7.67 -8.70
C ILE A 65 5.72 -7.48 -7.96
N CYS A 66 6.46 -6.43 -8.27
CA CYS A 66 7.74 -6.12 -7.63
C CYS A 66 7.80 -4.73 -6.99
N GLY A 67 6.75 -3.91 -7.13
CA GLY A 67 6.68 -2.59 -6.50
C GLY A 67 5.30 -1.96 -6.61
N TYR A 68 5.12 -0.84 -5.93
CA TYR A 68 3.95 0.03 -6.08
C TYR A 68 4.35 1.50 -5.96
N ILE A 69 3.52 2.36 -6.53
CA ILE A 69 3.50 3.79 -6.22
C ILE A 69 2.06 4.19 -5.93
N ILE A 70 1.88 4.90 -4.82
CA ILE A 70 0.59 5.35 -4.31
C ILE A 70 0.73 6.80 -3.86
N GLY A 71 -0.36 7.56 -3.89
CA GLY A 71 -0.37 8.93 -3.44
C GLY A 71 -1.76 9.42 -3.12
N ALA A 72 -1.87 10.67 -2.70
CA ALA A 72 -3.15 11.36 -2.58
C ALA A 72 -3.10 12.61 -3.45
N LEU A 73 -4.16 12.86 -4.22
CA LEU A 73 -4.23 14.07 -5.06
C LEU A 73 -4.39 15.33 -4.20
N ASP A 74 -5.15 15.22 -3.12
CA ASP A 74 -5.33 16.27 -2.12
C ASP A 74 -5.07 15.69 -0.72
N THR A 75 -4.00 16.17 -0.09
CA THR A 75 -3.57 15.67 1.22
C THR A 75 -4.61 15.89 2.32
N GLN A 76 -5.27 17.05 2.33
CA GLN A 76 -6.21 17.41 3.39
C GLN A 76 -7.49 16.59 3.30
N SER A 77 -8.03 16.44 2.08
CA SER A 77 -9.18 15.60 1.76
C SER A 77 -8.90 14.14 2.10
N PHE A 78 -7.75 13.61 1.68
CA PHE A 78 -7.34 12.24 1.97
C PHE A 78 -7.28 11.99 3.48
N PHE A 79 -6.60 12.84 4.25
CA PHE A 79 -6.53 12.66 5.70
C PHE A 79 -7.90 12.74 6.39
N ASN A 80 -8.82 13.55 5.88
CA ASN A 80 -10.19 13.59 6.40
C ASN A 80 -10.89 12.24 6.16
N LYS A 81 -10.79 11.68 4.94
CA LYS A 81 -11.34 10.35 4.61
C LYS A 81 -10.70 9.24 5.45
N VAL A 82 -9.38 9.28 5.66
CA VAL A 82 -8.67 8.30 6.49
C VAL A 82 -9.22 8.29 7.92
N LYS A 83 -9.40 9.45 8.52
CA LYS A 83 -9.93 9.59 9.88
C LYS A 83 -11.39 9.14 10.00
N SER A 84 -12.23 9.45 9.00
CA SER A 84 -13.67 9.16 9.07
C SER A 84 -14.04 7.75 8.62
N ASN A 85 -13.29 7.16 7.68
CA ASN A 85 -13.70 5.94 6.98
C ASN A 85 -12.73 4.77 7.16
N TRP A 86 -11.43 5.03 7.33
CA TRP A 86 -10.41 3.96 7.37
C TRP A 86 -10.06 3.55 8.80
N LEU A 87 -9.58 4.50 9.61
CA LEU A 87 -9.14 4.20 10.98
C LEU A 87 -10.25 3.57 11.85
N PRO A 88 -11.52 4.01 11.81
CA PRO A 88 -12.57 3.39 12.61
C PRO A 88 -12.84 1.92 12.28
N ALA A 89 -12.51 1.47 11.05
CA ALA A 89 -12.71 0.07 10.64
C ALA A 89 -11.59 -0.87 11.12
N LEU A 90 -10.49 -0.32 11.65
CA LEU A 90 -9.34 -1.07 12.17
C LEU A 90 -9.34 -1.22 13.71
N GLN A 91 -10.37 -0.69 14.38
CA GLN A 91 -10.48 -0.65 15.85
C GLN A 91 -11.33 -1.79 16.41
#